data_AF-A0A816G4B0-F1
#
_entry.id   AF-A0A816G4B0-F1
#
_cell.length_a   1.000
_cell.length_b   1.000
_cell.length_c   1.000
_cell.angle_alpha   90.00
_cell.angle_beta   90.00
_cell.angle_gamma   90.00
#
_symmetry.space_group_name_H-M   'P 1'
#
loop_
_entity.id
_entity.type
_entity.pdbx_description
1 polymer ?
#
loop_
_entity_poly.entity_id
_entity_poly.type
_entity_poly.pdbx_seq_one_letter_code
_entity_poly.pdbx_strand_id
1 'polypeptide(L)'
;MSTDISVDNNSRTQSENNASRQVLSCTKVFFKRLIARTPMEILQAEIDTRNELRRDLNWIQLLAIGLGATIGAGIFVLSGQAAAKYSGPSVIIAFVISGLIALLASLSYSELGIMMPSSGSVYTYTYA
;
A
#
# COMPACT_ATOMS: atom_id res chain seq x y z
N MET A 1 -25.00 42.47 16.84
CA MET A 1 -23.67 41.83 16.73
C MET A 1 -23.84 40.37 16.30
N SER A 2 -24.50 40.15 15.16
CA SER A 2 -24.99 38.82 14.75
C SER A 2 -25.17 38.73 13.23
N THR A 3 -24.09 38.79 12.45
CA THR A 3 -24.12 38.41 11.02
C THR A 3 -22.71 38.05 10.54
N ASP A 4 -22.18 36.91 10.96
CA ASP A 4 -20.95 36.32 10.35
C ASP A 4 -20.93 34.78 10.44
N ILE A 5 -22.10 34.14 10.31
CA ILE A 5 -22.24 32.67 10.31
C ILE A 5 -22.65 32.13 8.92
N SER A 6 -23.18 32.97 8.03
CA SER A 6 -23.70 32.51 6.73
C SER A 6 -22.66 32.47 5.60
N VAL A 7 -21.48 33.07 5.75
CA VAL A 7 -20.44 33.11 4.70
C VAL A 7 -19.42 31.95 4.81
N ASP A 8 -19.34 31.28 5.97
CA ASP A 8 -18.41 30.17 6.22
C ASP A 8 -18.89 28.80 5.68
N ASN A 9 -20.19 28.65 5.40
CA ASN A 9 -20.77 27.38 4.89
C ASN A 9 -20.54 27.17 3.37
N ASN A 10 -20.47 28.26 2.60
CA ASN A 10 -20.23 28.20 1.14
C ASN A 10 -18.78 27.76 0.81
N SER A 11 -17.82 28.10 1.68
CA SER A 11 -16.41 27.74 1.52
C SER A 11 -16.13 26.27 1.87
N ARG A 12 -16.79 25.72 2.91
CA ARG A 12 -16.67 24.29 3.27
C ARG A 12 -17.32 23.37 2.23
N THR A 13 -18.48 23.76 1.70
CA THR A 13 -19.18 23.00 0.64
C THR A 13 -18.44 23.03 -0.71
N GLN A 14 -17.75 24.12 -1.05
CA GLN A 14 -16.83 24.16 -2.21
C GLN A 14 -15.59 23.27 -2.03
N SER A 15 -15.01 23.23 -0.82
CA SER A 15 -13.86 22.35 -0.52
C SER A 15 -14.25 20.87 -0.61
N GLU A 16 -15.42 20.47 -0.10
CA GLU A 16 -15.92 19.10 -0.26
C GLU A 16 -16.21 18.74 -1.72
N ASN A 17 -16.74 19.65 -2.53
CA ASN A 17 -17.04 19.40 -3.95
C ASN A 17 -15.75 19.30 -4.81
N ASN A 18 -14.74 20.10 -4.51
CA ASN A 18 -13.46 20.07 -5.20
C ASN A 18 -12.61 18.83 -4.80
N ALA A 19 -12.65 18.43 -3.52
CA ALA A 19 -12.05 17.19 -3.03
C ALA A 19 -12.73 15.96 -3.64
N SER A 20 -14.07 15.94 -3.69
CA SER A 20 -14.85 14.87 -4.34
C SER A 20 -14.48 14.75 -5.82
N ARG A 21 -14.30 15.87 -6.53
CA ARG A 21 -13.86 15.88 -7.93
C ARG A 21 -12.40 15.44 -8.11
N GLN A 22 -11.50 15.78 -7.20
CA GLN A 22 -10.11 15.27 -7.23
C GLN A 22 -10.03 13.77 -7.00
N VAL A 23 -10.77 13.24 -6.02
CA VAL A 23 -10.84 11.79 -5.74
C VAL A 23 -11.50 11.05 -6.91
N LEU A 24 -12.57 11.62 -7.50
CA LEU A 24 -13.24 11.04 -8.67
C LEU A 24 -12.33 11.01 -9.91
N SER A 25 -11.52 12.05 -10.13
CA SER A 25 -10.53 12.10 -11.23
C SER A 25 -9.43 11.05 -11.04
N CYS A 26 -8.86 10.96 -9.83
CA CYS A 26 -7.83 9.98 -9.51
C CYS A 26 -8.35 8.53 -9.62
N THR A 27 -9.58 8.28 -9.19
CA THR A 27 -10.23 6.95 -9.24
C THR A 27 -10.56 6.53 -10.67
N LYS A 28 -11.01 7.46 -11.52
CA LYS A 28 -11.38 7.17 -12.93
C LYS A 28 -10.13 6.95 -13.81
N VAL A 29 -9.04 7.67 -13.54
CA VAL A 29 -7.73 7.45 -14.18
C VAL A 29 -7.13 6.11 -13.73
N PHE A 30 -7.25 5.76 -12.45
CA PHE A 30 -6.82 4.47 -11.93
C PHE A 30 -7.56 3.31 -12.59
N PHE A 31 -8.89 3.40 -12.74
CA PHE A 31 -9.71 2.37 -13.38
C PHE A 31 -9.43 2.23 -14.90
N LYS A 32 -9.15 3.34 -15.58
CA LYS A 32 -8.77 3.32 -17.01
C LYS A 32 -7.37 2.74 -17.23
N ARG A 33 -6.44 2.94 -16.28
CA ARG A 33 -5.10 2.33 -16.28
C ARG A 33 -5.10 0.85 -15.84
N LEU A 34 -6.06 0.43 -15.02
CA LEU A 34 -6.26 -0.97 -14.62
C LEU A 34 -6.60 -1.91 -15.79
N ILE A 35 -7.11 -1.39 -16.89
CA ILE A 35 -7.53 -2.17 -18.08
C ILE A 35 -6.56 -2.00 -19.27
N ALA A 36 -5.61 -1.09 -19.19
CA ALA A 36 -4.58 -0.94 -20.21
C ALA A 36 -3.52 -2.06 -20.06
N ARG A 37 -3.63 -3.11 -20.87
CA ARG A 37 -2.59 -4.14 -20.95
C ARG A 37 -1.41 -3.60 -21.77
N THR A 38 -0.30 -3.29 -21.12
CA THR A 38 0.98 -3.03 -21.82
C THR A 38 1.61 -4.36 -22.21
N PRO A 39 1.85 -4.62 -23.51
CA PRO A 39 2.56 -5.82 -23.95
C PRO A 39 4.03 -5.76 -23.51
N MET A 40 4.57 -6.90 -23.11
CA MET A 40 5.91 -7.06 -22.50
C MET A 40 7.05 -6.56 -23.40
N GLU A 41 6.84 -6.50 -24.73
CA GLU A 41 7.83 -6.06 -25.72
C GLU A 41 8.23 -4.59 -25.58
N ILE A 42 7.31 -3.73 -25.09
CA ILE A 42 7.58 -2.30 -24.86
C ILE A 42 8.26 -2.09 -23.51
N LEU A 43 7.99 -2.95 -22.51
CA LEU A 43 8.64 -2.88 -21.19
C LEU A 43 10.11 -3.30 -21.27
N GLN A 44 10.44 -4.34 -22.03
CA GLN A 44 11.83 -4.78 -22.21
C GLN A 44 12.67 -3.72 -22.93
N ALA A 45 12.13 -3.12 -24.00
CA ALA A 45 12.80 -2.03 -24.74
C ALA A 45 12.96 -0.74 -23.91
N GLU A 46 11.98 -0.44 -23.03
CA GLU A 46 12.08 0.70 -22.11
C GLU A 46 13.07 0.44 -20.96
N ILE A 47 13.20 -0.80 -20.46
CA ILE A 47 14.18 -1.16 -19.43
C ILE A 47 15.62 -0.99 -19.92
N ASP A 48 15.91 -1.36 -21.18
CA ASP A 48 17.22 -1.11 -21.81
C ASP A 48 17.48 0.40 -22.05
N THR A 49 16.43 1.20 -22.24
CA THR A 49 16.56 2.64 -22.51
C THR A 49 16.58 3.50 -21.23
N ARG A 50 16.00 3.01 -20.13
CA ARG A 50 15.99 3.70 -18.83
C ARG A 50 17.20 3.30 -18.02
N ASN A 51 18.26 4.10 -18.16
CA ASN A 51 19.35 4.32 -17.21
C ASN A 51 19.27 3.41 -15.98
N GLU A 52 20.01 2.29 -15.99
CA GLU A 52 20.06 1.31 -14.90
C GLU A 52 20.12 2.04 -13.56
N LEU A 53 19.06 1.90 -12.76
CA LEU A 53 19.13 2.34 -11.37
C LEU A 53 20.27 1.57 -10.72
N ARG A 54 21.27 2.29 -10.21
CA ARG A 54 22.32 1.67 -9.41
C ARG A 54 21.64 0.92 -8.26
N ARG A 55 21.87 -0.39 -8.20
CA ARG A 55 21.39 -1.28 -7.14
C ARG A 55 22.17 -0.99 -5.84
N ASP A 56 21.98 0.20 -5.28
CA ASP A 56 22.57 0.64 -4.00
C ASP A 56 21.65 0.35 -2.80
N LEU A 57 20.50 -0.29 -3.05
CA LEU A 57 19.53 -0.61 -2.02
C LEU A 57 20.05 -1.77 -1.15
N ASN A 58 20.67 -1.41 -0.03
CA ASN A 58 21.16 -2.36 0.95
C ASN A 58 19.99 -3.11 1.61
N TRP A 59 20.22 -4.33 2.09
CA TRP A 59 19.24 -5.16 2.79
C TRP A 59 18.52 -4.43 3.92
N ILE A 60 19.23 -3.57 4.65
CA ILE A 60 18.66 -2.77 5.75
C ILE A 60 17.63 -1.76 5.21
N GLN A 61 17.92 -1.10 4.08
CA GLN A 61 16.99 -0.15 3.47
C GLN A 61 15.77 -0.86 2.89
N LEU A 62 15.97 -2.04 2.31
CA LEU A 62 14.89 -2.86 1.79
C LEU A 62 13.96 -3.35 2.91
N LEU A 63 14.52 -3.80 4.04
CA LEU A 63 13.76 -4.16 5.24
C LEU A 63 13.03 -2.96 5.85
N ALA A 64 13.67 -1.79 5.90
CA ALA A 64 13.03 -0.57 6.42
C ALA A 64 11.80 -0.16 5.59
N ILE A 65 11.89 -0.26 4.26
CA ILE A 65 10.75 0.01 3.37
C ILE A 65 9.63 -1.02 3.59
N GLY A 66 9.96 -2.31 3.67
CA GLY A 66 8.99 -3.37 3.92
C GLY A 66 8.29 -3.22 5.26
N LEU A 67 9.05 -3.05 6.35
CA LEU A 67 8.50 -2.88 7.69
C LEU A 67 7.69 -1.58 7.83
N GLY A 68 8.13 -0.49 7.20
CA GLY A 68 7.36 0.76 7.17
C GLY A 68 6.00 0.60 6.51
N ALA A 69 5.94 -0.15 5.40
CA ALA A 69 4.69 -0.46 4.70
C ALA A 69 3.78 -1.41 5.51
N THR A 70 4.35 -2.39 6.23
CA THR A 70 3.57 -3.36 7.03
C THR A 70 3.07 -2.78 8.35
N ILE A 71 3.92 -2.05 9.09
CA ILE A 71 3.56 -1.51 10.43
C ILE A 71 2.54 -0.37 10.26
N GLY A 72 2.81 0.58 9.36
CA GLY A 72 1.86 1.62 8.91
C GLY A 72 1.00 2.29 9.99
N ALA A 73 -0.15 2.83 9.59
CA ALA A 73 -1.16 3.34 10.53
C ALA A 73 -2.06 2.21 11.09
N GLY A 74 -2.08 1.04 10.44
CA GLY A 74 -3.00 -0.05 10.72
C GLY A 74 -2.80 -0.66 12.10
N ILE A 75 -1.55 -0.94 12.51
CA ILE A 75 -1.29 -1.62 13.77
C ILE A 75 -1.71 -0.80 14.99
N PHE A 76 -1.54 0.53 14.93
CA PHE A 76 -1.85 1.44 16.03
C PHE A 76 -3.36 1.60 16.24
N VAL A 77 -4.13 1.65 15.16
CA VAL A 77 -5.60 1.76 15.23
C VAL A 77 -6.23 0.42 15.59
N LEU A 78 -5.80 -0.67 14.93
CA LEU A 78 -6.42 -1.98 15.07
C LEU A 78 -6.12 -2.61 16.43
N SER A 79 -4.92 -2.42 16.98
CA SER A 79 -4.58 -2.92 18.32
C SER A 79 -5.38 -2.20 19.41
N GLY A 80 -5.64 -0.90 19.25
CA GLY A 80 -6.48 -0.14 20.17
C GLY A 80 -7.93 -0.63 20.19
N GLN A 81 -8.51 -0.91 19.02
CA GLN A 81 -9.84 -1.50 18.93
C GLN A 81 -9.89 -2.95 19.43
N ALA A 82 -8.85 -3.74 19.14
CA ALA A 82 -8.75 -5.13 19.59
C ALA A 82 -8.67 -5.23 21.14
N ALA A 83 -7.87 -4.38 21.77
CA ALA A 83 -7.75 -4.32 23.22
C ALA A 83 -9.05 -3.87 23.89
N ALA A 84 -9.70 -2.83 23.35
CA ALA A 84 -10.90 -2.25 23.93
C ALA A 84 -12.15 -3.14 23.80
N LYS A 85 -12.28 -3.92 22.71
CA LYS A 85 -13.50 -4.67 22.40
C LYS A 85 -13.41 -6.18 22.55
N TYR A 86 -12.22 -6.79 22.43
CA TYR A 86 -12.12 -8.23 22.26
C TYR A 86 -11.29 -8.95 23.33
N SER A 87 -10.15 -8.42 23.76
CA SER A 87 -9.15 -9.26 24.45
C SER A 87 -8.62 -8.74 25.78
N GLY A 88 -8.79 -7.45 26.13
CA GLY A 88 -8.22 -6.91 27.36
C GLY A 88 -6.72 -7.25 27.49
N PRO A 89 -6.23 -7.75 28.64
CA PRO A 89 -4.81 -8.13 28.83
C PRO A 89 -4.32 -9.28 27.93
N SER A 90 -5.22 -10.09 27.37
CA SER A 90 -4.87 -11.31 26.63
C SER A 90 -4.48 -11.07 25.17
N VAL A 91 -4.53 -9.81 24.70
CA VAL A 91 -4.24 -9.46 23.29
C VAL A 91 -2.82 -9.84 22.86
N ILE A 92 -1.89 -9.88 23.82
CA ILE A 92 -0.50 -10.27 23.60
C ILE A 92 -0.40 -11.73 23.17
N ILE A 93 -1.20 -12.62 23.76
CA ILE A 93 -1.20 -14.06 23.42
C ILE A 93 -1.72 -14.27 22.01
N ALA A 94 -2.76 -13.52 21.60
CA ALA A 94 -3.27 -13.55 20.23
C ALA A 94 -2.22 -13.04 19.22
N PHE A 95 -1.47 -12.00 19.57
CA PHE A 95 -0.38 -11.47 18.74
C PHE A 95 0.76 -12.47 18.56
N VAL A 96 1.14 -13.21 19.61
CA VAL A 96 2.17 -14.23 19.54
C VAL A 96 1.76 -15.35 18.58
N ILE A 97 0.51 -15.83 18.69
CA ILE A 97 -0.01 -16.88 17.79
C ILE A 97 -0.09 -16.37 16.34
N SER A 98 -0.58 -15.15 16.12
CA SER A 98 -0.64 -14.54 14.79
C SER A 98 0.75 -14.35 14.19
N GLY A 99 1.74 -13.94 14.99
CA GLY A 99 3.13 -13.82 14.57
C GLY A 99 3.72 -15.15 14.13
N LEU A 100 3.41 -16.25 14.84
CA LEU A 100 3.87 -17.59 14.46
C LEU A 100 3.30 -18.04 13.11
N ILE A 101 2.01 -17.80 12.87
CA ILE A 101 1.35 -18.10 11.59
C ILE A 101 1.94 -17.24 10.46
N ALA A 102 2.13 -15.94 10.71
CA ALA A 102 2.72 -15.01 9.75
C ALA A 102 4.16 -15.40 9.39
N LEU A 103 4.94 -15.89 10.36
CA LEU A 103 6.31 -16.35 10.14
C LEU A 103 6.34 -17.58 9.22
N LEU A 104 5.47 -18.56 9.45
CA LEU A 104 5.32 -19.73 8.58
C LEU A 104 4.92 -19.32 7.15
N ALA A 105 3.95 -18.41 7.01
CA ALA A 105 3.53 -17.89 5.71
C ALA A 105 4.65 -17.11 5.00
N SER A 106 5.41 -16.31 5.75
CA SER A 106 6.55 -15.54 5.21
C SER A 106 7.70 -16.45 4.77
N LEU A 107 7.90 -17.60 5.43
CA LEU A 107 8.90 -18.58 5.02
C LEU A 107 8.56 -19.17 3.64
N SER A 108 7.30 -19.56 3.44
CA SER A 108 6.82 -20.01 2.13
C SER A 108 6.90 -18.91 1.07
N TYR A 109 6.62 -17.66 1.43
CA TYR A 109 6.76 -16.53 0.50
C TYR A 109 8.23 -16.26 0.14
N SER A 110 9.16 -16.46 1.08
CA SER A 110 10.59 -16.33 0.84
C SER A 110 11.10 -17.36 -0.17
N GLU A 111 10.60 -18.60 -0.14
CA GLU A 111 10.96 -19.63 -1.11
C GLU A 111 10.58 -19.22 -2.54
N LEU A 112 9.36 -18.70 -2.71
CA LEU A 112 8.89 -18.15 -3.99
C LEU A 112 9.71 -16.94 -4.45
N GLY A 113 10.07 -16.04 -3.52
CA GLY A 113 10.85 -14.84 -3.82
C GLY A 113 12.29 -15.13 -4.26
N ILE A 114 12.89 -16.22 -3.78
CA ILE A 114 14.23 -16.66 -4.20
C ILE A 114 14.19 -17.29 -5.60
N MET A 115 13.09 -18.01 -5.93
CA MET A 115 12.95 -18.70 -7.20
C MET A 115 12.78 -17.75 -8.40
N MET A 116 12.32 -16.51 -8.18
CA MET A 116 12.06 -15.53 -9.24
C MET A 116 12.67 -14.15 -8.93
N PRO A 117 13.99 -13.96 -9.15
CA PRO A 117 14.67 -12.70 -8.90
C PRO A 117 14.48 -11.71 -10.07
N SER A 118 13.23 -11.32 -10.37
CA SER A 118 12.89 -10.33 -11.39
C SER A 118 12.18 -9.13 -10.76
N SER A 119 12.49 -7.91 -11.22
CA SER A 119 11.79 -6.68 -10.82
C SER A 119 10.41 -6.61 -11.47
N GLY A 120 9.52 -7.52 -11.09
CA GLY A 120 8.15 -7.65 -11.58
C GLY A 120 7.14 -7.60 -10.43
N SER A 121 6.13 -6.74 -10.57
CA SER A 121 4.92 -6.84 -9.72
C SER A 121 4.16 -8.13 -10.04
N VAL A 122 3.21 -8.54 -9.19
CA VAL A 122 2.45 -9.81 -9.30
C VAL A 122 1.83 -10.09 -10.69
N TYR A 123 1.75 -9.07 -11.55
CA TYR A 123 1.36 -9.19 -12.95
C TYR A 123 2.29 -10.07 -13.78
N THR A 124 3.61 -10.06 -13.54
CA THR A 124 4.55 -10.89 -14.30
C THR A 124 4.26 -12.39 -14.16
N TYR A 125 3.62 -12.83 -13.08
CA TYR A 125 3.18 -14.23 -12.90
C TYR A 125 1.96 -14.60 -13.74
N THR A 126 1.13 -13.63 -14.12
CA THR A 126 -0.11 -13.86 -14.89
C THR A 126 0.05 -13.65 -16.39
N TYR A 127 1.21 -13.13 -16.82
CA TYR A 127 1.53 -12.79 -18.21
C TYR A 127 2.80 -13.46 -18.72
N ALA A 128 3.49 -14.23 -17.89
CA ALA A 128 4.52 -15.18 -18.32
C ALA A 128 3.89 -16.41 -18.97
#